data_AF-A0AA88YDE3-F1
#
_entry.id   AF-A0AA88YDE3-F1
#
_cell.length_a   1.000
_cell.length_b   1.000
_cell.length_c   1.000
_cell.angle_alpha   90.00
_cell.angle_beta   90.00
_cell.angle_gamma   90.00
#
_symmetry.space_group_name_H-M   'P 1'
#
loop_
_entity.id
_entity.type
_entity.pdbx_description
1 polymer ?
#
loop_
_entity_poly.entity_id
_entity_poly.type
_entity_poly.pdbx_seq_one_letter_code
_entity_poly.pdbx_strand_id
1 'polypeptide(L)'
;MVEAKAFLNCICTEKSYLDLFPKENLVYLTPDSENDLRYDHRDIYIVGAIVDLSFDHPVTLANAREMGLRHARIPVQKYCK
;
A
#
# COMPACT_ATOMS: atom_id res chain seq x y z
N MET A 1 -25.37 10.27 -6.49
CA MET A 1 -24.68 11.26 -5.63
C MET A 1 -24.42 10.58 -4.29
N VAL A 2 -23.24 9.99 -4.13
CA VAL A 2 -22.82 9.41 -2.84
C VAL A 2 -22.03 10.50 -2.14
N GLU A 3 -22.59 11.07 -1.07
CA GLU A 3 -21.85 12.01 -0.22
C GLU A 3 -20.70 11.26 0.47
N ALA A 4 -19.47 11.70 0.18
CA ALA A 4 -18.31 11.28 0.94
C ALA A 4 -18.47 11.81 2.37
N LYS A 5 -18.78 10.92 3.31
CA LYS A 5 -18.80 11.24 4.74
C LYS A 5 -17.36 11.46 5.20
N ALA A 6 -16.91 12.71 5.22
CA ALA A 6 -15.63 13.09 5.79
C ALA A 6 -15.69 12.95 7.32
N PHE A 7 -15.24 11.80 7.85
CA PHE A 7 -14.66 11.79 9.18
C PHE A 7 -13.33 12.52 9.10
N LEU A 8 -12.98 13.33 10.11
CA LEU A 8 -12.06 14.48 10.07
C LEU A 8 -10.70 14.34 9.32
N ASN A 9 -10.23 13.12 8.95
CA ASN A 9 -9.04 12.90 8.12
C ASN A 9 -9.15 11.66 7.18
N CYS A 10 -10.36 11.26 6.77
CA CYS A 10 -10.58 10.11 5.88
C CYS A 10 -11.37 10.52 4.63
N ILE A 11 -10.84 10.15 3.46
CA ILE A 11 -11.47 10.37 2.16
C ILE A 11 -11.76 9.00 1.54
N CYS A 12 -13.03 8.74 1.23
CA CYS A 12 -13.45 7.56 0.47
C CYS A 12 -13.76 7.96 -0.97
N THR A 13 -13.25 7.21 -1.93
CA THR A 13 -13.48 7.45 -3.35
C THR A 13 -13.44 6.13 -4.14
N GLU A 14 -14.17 6.09 -5.24
CA GLU A 14 -14.16 4.95 -6.17
C GLU A 14 -12.97 4.98 -7.14
N LYS A 15 -12.22 6.10 -7.18
CA LYS A 15 -11.06 6.27 -8.06
C LYS A 15 -9.88 5.40 -7.59
N SER A 16 -9.07 4.92 -8.55
CA SER A 16 -7.82 4.25 -8.22
C SER A 16 -6.83 5.23 -7.61
N TYR A 17 -5.97 4.78 -6.69
CA TYR A 17 -4.83 5.56 -6.21
C TYR A 17 -3.87 5.94 -7.35
N LEU A 18 -3.85 5.18 -8.45
CA LEU A 18 -3.09 5.50 -9.66
C LEU A 18 -3.61 6.75 -10.38
N ASP A 19 -4.90 7.08 -10.21
CA ASP A 19 -5.52 8.26 -10.83
C ASP A 19 -5.44 9.49 -9.93
N LEU A 20 -5.16 9.29 -8.64
CA LEU A 20 -5.21 10.32 -7.59
C LEU A 20 -3.85 10.90 -7.25
N PHE A 21 -2.79 10.11 -7.40
CA PHE A 21 -1.47 10.44 -6.86
C PHE A 21 -0.35 10.22 -7.89
N PRO A 22 0.75 11.01 -7.82
CA PRO A 22 1.92 10.80 -8.66
C PRO A 22 2.52 9.42 -8.42
N LYS A 23 2.71 8.65 -9.50
CA LYS A 23 3.15 7.25 -9.45
C LYS A 23 4.50 7.10 -8.76
N GLU A 24 5.41 8.04 -8.99
CA GLU A 24 6.75 8.09 -8.41
C GLU A 24 6.74 8.16 -6.88
N ASN A 25 5.68 8.73 -6.28
CA ASN A 25 5.54 8.86 -4.83
C ASN A 25 4.86 7.63 -4.21
N LEU A 26 4.28 6.74 -5.00
CA LEU A 26 3.56 5.57 -4.48
C LEU A 26 4.52 4.48 -4.02
N VAL A 27 4.31 3.99 -2.79
CA VAL A 27 4.99 2.84 -2.22
C VAL A 27 3.96 1.83 -1.71
N TYR A 28 3.89 0.66 -2.34
CA TYR A 28 3.01 -0.41 -1.90
C TYR A 28 3.64 -1.19 -0.74
N LEU A 29 2.98 -1.20 0.41
CA LEU A 29 3.43 -1.97 1.57
C LEU A 29 2.96 -3.42 1.45
N THR A 30 3.93 -4.35 1.45
CA THR A 30 3.66 -5.79 1.37
C THR A 30 4.68 -6.56 2.20
N PRO A 31 4.26 -7.57 3.01
CA PRO A 31 5.19 -8.35 3.83
C PRO A 31 6.19 -9.16 2.98
N ASP A 32 5.82 -9.50 1.74
CA ASP A 32 6.61 -10.34 0.84
C ASP A 32 7.75 -9.57 0.14
N SER A 33 7.81 -8.25 0.27
CA SER A 33 8.88 -7.48 -0.39
C SER A 33 10.25 -7.81 0.20
N GLU A 34 11.23 -7.92 -0.69
CA GLU A 34 12.66 -7.99 -0.43
C GLU A 34 13.24 -6.70 0.18
N ASN A 35 12.58 -5.55 0.00
CA ASN A 35 13.07 -4.24 0.41
C ASN A 35 12.54 -3.86 1.80
N ASP A 36 13.43 -3.55 2.74
CA ASP A 36 13.04 -2.92 4.00
C ASP A 36 12.57 -1.48 3.76
N LEU A 37 11.43 -1.11 4.36
CA LEU A 37 10.92 0.25 4.32
C LEU A 37 11.93 1.25 4.92
N ARG A 38 12.25 2.28 4.14
CA ARG A 38 12.90 3.51 4.60
C ARG A 38 11.88 4.64 4.46
N TYR A 39 11.52 5.26 5.59
CA TYR A 39 10.49 6.28 5.59
C TYR A 39 10.94 7.57 4.87
N ASP A 40 10.05 8.12 4.04
CA ASP A 40 10.13 9.45 3.45
C ASP A 40 8.75 10.10 3.58
N HIS A 41 8.70 11.32 4.09
CA HIS A 41 7.45 12.07 4.31
C HIS A 41 6.77 12.51 3.00
N ARG A 42 7.47 12.41 1.87
CA ARG A 42 6.94 12.72 0.53
C ARG A 42 6.28 11.53 -0.15
N ASP A 43 6.52 10.32 0.38
CA ASP A 43 5.96 9.08 -0.15
C ASP A 43 4.51 8.90 0.30
N ILE A 44 3.75 8.22 -0.56
CA ILE A 44 2.35 7.85 -0.36
C ILE A 44 2.30 6.34 -0.21
N TYR A 45 2.04 5.89 1.02
CA TYR A 45 2.05 4.48 1.38
C TYR A 45 0.69 3.83 1.12
N ILE A 46 0.67 2.78 0.31
CA ILE A 46 -0.53 2.01 0.00
C ILE A 46 -0.56 0.78 0.91
N VAL A 47 -1.66 0.59 1.63
CA VAL A 47 -1.96 -0.62 2.40
C VAL A 47 -3.05 -1.39 1.67
N GLY A 48 -2.82 -2.67 1.42
CA GLY A 48 -3.81 -3.53 0.78
C GLY A 48 -5.04 -3.71 1.65
N ALA A 49 -6.22 -3.34 1.13
CA ALA A 49 -7.51 -3.57 1.79
C ALA A 49 -8.05 -4.99 1.49
N ILE A 50 -7.19 -6.00 1.64
CA ILE A 50 -7.53 -7.41 1.46
C ILE A 50 -7.64 -8.07 2.85
N VAL A 51 -8.73 -8.80 3.06
CA VAL A 51 -8.98 -9.55 4.29
C VAL A 51 -9.05 -11.03 3.90
N ASP A 52 -7.89 -11.65 3.72
CA ASP A 52 -7.78 -13.10 3.51
C ASP A 52 -6.55 -13.65 4.22
N LEU A 53 -6.76 -14.76 4.95
CA LEU A 53 -5.81 -15.38 5.88
C LEU A 53 -4.96 -16.49 5.23
N SER A 54 -5.20 -16.79 3.95
CA SER A 54 -4.53 -17.86 3.21
C SER A 54 -3.37 -17.31 2.37
N PHE A 55 -2.16 -17.40 2.94
CA PHE A 55 -0.88 -16.99 2.34
C PHE A 55 -0.35 -18.01 1.33
N ASP A 56 -1.16 -18.49 0.39
CA ASP A 56 -0.61 -19.44 -0.60
C ASP A 56 0.32 -18.72 -1.60
N HIS A 57 0.08 -17.43 -1.89
CA HIS A 57 0.87 -16.66 -2.87
C HIS A 57 0.97 -15.16 -2.54
N PRO A 58 2.07 -14.48 -2.94
CA PRO A 58 2.32 -13.05 -2.65
C PRO A 58 1.53 -12.11 -3.59
N VAL A 59 0.20 -12.12 -3.47
CA VAL A 59 -0.72 -11.39 -4.38
C VAL A 59 -0.45 -9.89 -4.42
N THR A 60 -0.20 -9.27 -3.26
CA THR A 60 0.03 -7.81 -3.16
C THR A 60 1.35 -7.39 -3.79
N LEU A 61 2.41 -8.19 -3.62
CA LEU A 61 3.70 -7.97 -4.27
C LEU A 61 3.61 -8.14 -5.79
N ALA A 62 2.91 -9.18 -6.26
CA ALA A 62 2.70 -9.40 -7.68
C ALA A 62 1.99 -8.21 -8.33
N ASN A 63 0.91 -7.73 -7.71
CA ASN A 63 0.17 -6.56 -8.18
C ASN A 63 1.04 -5.30 -8.22
N ALA A 64 1.82 -5.02 -7.16
CA ALA A 64 2.73 -3.88 -7.13
C ALA A 64 3.78 -3.92 -8.27
N ARG A 65 4.31 -5.10 -8.58
CA ARG A 65 5.26 -5.30 -9.69
C ARG A 65 4.61 -5.11 -11.06
N GLU A 66 3.42 -5.65 -11.26
CA GLU A 66 2.66 -5.50 -12.51
C GLU A 66 2.35 -4.02 -12.80
N MET A 67 1.96 -3.26 -11.77
CA MET A 67 1.75 -1.83 -11.88
C MET A 67 3.05 -1.02 -11.95
N GLY A 68 4.22 -1.63 -11.74
CA GLY A 68 5.52 -0.96 -11.72
C GLY A 68 5.65 0.07 -10.59
N LEU A 69 5.14 -0.25 -9.40
CA LEU A 69 5.23 0.59 -8.21
C LEU A 69 6.45 0.22 -7.37
N ARG A 70 6.98 1.20 -6.62
CA ARG A 70 7.91 0.89 -5.53
C ARG A 70 7.16 0.07 -4.48
N HIS A 71 7.84 -0.90 -3.88
CA HIS A 71 7.28 -1.73 -2.83
C HIS A 71 8.29 -1.98 -1.71
N ALA A 72 7.79 -2.10 -0.49
CA ALA A 72 8.61 -2.35 0.69
C ALA A 72 7.84 -3.12 1.78
N ARG A 73 8.57 -3.88 2.59
CA ARG A 73 8.04 -4.50 3.82
C ARG A 73 8.35 -3.62 5.02
N ILE A 74 7.43 -3.58 5.98
CA ILE A 74 7.72 -2.98 7.28
C ILE A 74 8.71 -3.90 8.02
N PRO A 75 9.84 -3.40 8.55
CA PRO A 75 10.88 -4.22 9.19
C PRO A 75 10.48 -4.67 10.61
N VAL A 76 9.25 -5.14 10.82
CA VAL A 76 8.72 -5.59 12.12
C VAL A 76 9.47 -6.81 12.66
N GLN A 77 10.04 -7.64 11.79
CA GLN A 77 10.85 -8.82 12.18
C GLN A 77 12.06 -8.44 13.05
N LYS A 78 12.51 -7.18 13.03
CA LYS A 78 13.59 -6.69 13.91
C LYS A 78 13.13 -6.48 15.36
N TYR A 79 11.83 -6.39 15.60
CA TYR A 79 11.24 -5.94 16.86
C TYR A 79 10.19 -6.89 17.44
N CYS A 80 9.56 -7.72 16.61
CA CYS A 80 8.59 -8.73 17.01
C CYS A 80 9.21 -10.12 16.84
N LYS A 81 9.30 -10.88 17.94
CA LYS A 81 9.66 -12.31 17.95
C LYS A 81 8.44 -13.18 17.69
#